data_AF-A0AB36ZJ43-F1
#
_entry.id   AF-A0AB36ZJ43-F1
#
_cell.length_a   1.000
_cell.length_b   1.000
_cell.length_c   1.000
_cell.angle_alpha   90.00
_cell.angle_beta   90.00
_cell.angle_gamma   90.00
#
_symmetry.space_group_name_H-M   'P 1'
#
loop_
_entity.id
_entity.type
_entity.pdbx_description
1 polymer ?
#
loop_
_entity_poly.entity_id
_entity_poly.type
_entity_poly.pdbx_seq_one_letter_code
_entity_poly.pdbx_strand_id
1 'polypeptide(L)'
;MTSNENEPTDGRPVRRRALVIGGVAAAAGLTALGVGAAIGNGAPAPSPTPSTAPPAPSPSAAATTSAPTAEPTATPTPTPTPTAPGIDLTAQSVDDPASTWVVVNKLRTLAPVDYVPADLTFPDVPYVNRQPMRQATADALVPLFAAARSEAGLSLAVQSAYRSYDTQVSVYAGWVSSRGQAGADATSARPGHSEHQTGWAVDVVGASGACALEICWGDTPEGQWVGANAHRFGFLVRYKSDTTPITGYESEPYHLRYVGTQLSGYLHDSGIETLERVFGLPDAPDYAPGTTS
;
A
#
# COMPACT_ATOMS: atom_id res chain seq x y z
N MET A 1 1.74 68.53 -22.51
CA MET A 1 1.63 67.06 -22.65
C MET A 1 2.88 66.45 -22.03
N THR A 2 2.78 65.20 -21.52
CA THR A 2 3.86 64.36 -20.96
C THR A 2 4.76 65.00 -19.88
N SER A 3 4.64 64.49 -18.65
CA SER A 3 5.40 64.93 -17.47
C SER A 3 6.77 64.24 -17.34
N ASN A 4 7.54 64.69 -16.35
CA ASN A 4 8.77 64.13 -15.78
C ASN A 4 8.92 62.60 -15.83
N GLU A 5 10.17 62.14 -15.90
CA GLU A 5 10.78 61.31 -14.84
C GLU A 5 12.31 61.30 -14.94
N ASN A 6 13.01 61.62 -13.84
CA ASN A 6 14.45 61.32 -13.65
C ASN A 6 14.84 61.55 -12.17
N GLU A 7 14.94 60.48 -11.38
CA GLU A 7 15.43 60.46 -9.98
C GLU A 7 16.19 59.14 -9.72
N PRO A 8 17.05 59.06 -8.68
CA PRO A 8 18.17 58.12 -8.65
C PRO A 8 17.88 56.76 -8.02
N THR A 9 18.81 55.82 -8.25
CA THR A 9 18.76 54.43 -7.74
C THR A 9 19.08 54.31 -6.25
N ASP A 10 18.10 53.97 -5.41
CA ASP A 10 18.30 53.51 -4.02
C ASP A 10 18.69 52.01 -3.99
N GLY A 11 19.83 51.68 -3.35
CA GLY A 11 20.38 50.33 -3.32
C GLY A 11 20.07 49.60 -2.01
N ARG A 12 19.19 48.59 -2.05
CA ARG A 12 18.81 47.80 -0.87
C ARG A 12 19.48 46.42 -0.81
N PRO A 13 20.05 46.01 0.34
CA PRO A 13 20.81 44.77 0.45
C PRO A 13 19.91 43.52 0.51
N VAL A 14 20.24 42.50 -0.28
CA VAL A 14 19.55 41.21 -0.29
C VAL A 14 19.84 40.42 1.00
N ARG A 15 18.87 40.37 1.92
CA ARG A 15 18.95 39.53 3.12
C ARG A 15 18.79 38.04 2.76
N ARG A 16 19.91 37.32 2.60
CA ARG A 16 19.91 35.85 2.58
C ARG A 16 19.33 35.33 3.90
N ARG A 17 18.19 34.63 3.84
CA ARG A 17 17.71 33.79 4.96
C ARG A 17 18.35 32.41 4.83
N ALA A 18 19.19 32.03 5.78
CA ALA A 18 19.61 30.64 5.93
C ALA A 18 18.44 29.84 6.51
N LEU A 19 18.07 28.74 5.87
CA LEU A 19 17.09 27.80 6.41
C LEU A 19 17.81 26.83 7.35
N VAL A 20 17.53 26.94 8.65
CA VAL A 20 18.02 25.97 9.64
C VAL A 20 17.15 24.73 9.57
N ILE A 21 17.73 23.59 9.21
CA ILE A 21 17.06 22.29 9.24
C ILE A 21 17.02 21.84 10.71
N GLY A 22 15.85 21.97 11.35
CA GLY A 22 15.63 21.49 12.70
C GLY A 22 15.40 19.98 12.70
N GLY A 23 16.38 19.20 13.18
CA GLY A 23 16.22 17.77 13.42
C GLY A 23 15.25 17.49 14.57
N VAL A 24 14.35 16.53 14.40
CA VAL A 24 13.42 16.09 15.46
C VAL A 24 14.18 15.22 16.46
N ALA A 25 14.47 15.76 17.65
CA ALA A 25 15.08 15.01 18.73
C ALA A 25 14.01 14.23 19.53
N ALA A 26 14.09 12.90 19.53
CA ALA A 26 13.24 12.06 20.37
C ALA A 26 13.66 12.16 21.85
N ALA A 27 12.76 12.64 22.70
CA ALA A 27 13.02 12.81 24.14
C ALA A 27 12.65 11.53 24.92
N ALA A 28 13.65 10.78 25.38
CA ALA A 28 13.43 9.62 26.24
C ALA A 28 13.08 10.04 27.69
N GLY A 29 11.79 9.99 28.04
CA GLY A 29 11.30 10.29 29.38
C GLY A 29 11.42 9.09 30.33
N LEU A 30 12.45 9.06 31.18
CA LEU A 30 12.63 8.01 32.18
C LEU A 30 12.09 8.46 33.56
N THR A 31 10.97 7.90 34.01
CA THR A 31 10.45 8.11 35.38
C THR A 31 10.07 6.80 36.03
N ALA A 32 10.87 6.35 36.98
CA ALA A 32 10.53 5.23 37.87
C ALA A 32 10.07 5.77 39.23
N LEU A 33 8.88 5.38 39.67
CA LEU A 33 8.44 5.40 41.06
C LEU A 33 7.53 4.18 41.27
N GLY A 34 7.64 3.49 42.41
CA GLY A 34 6.96 2.21 42.65
C GLY A 34 6.05 2.20 43.88
N VAL A 35 5.90 1.00 44.47
CA VAL A 35 5.05 0.64 45.63
C VAL A 35 3.57 0.40 45.26
N GLY A 36 3.05 -0.78 45.62
CA GLY A 36 1.64 -1.15 45.40
C GLY A 36 1.38 -2.65 45.35
N ALA A 37 1.77 -3.41 46.39
CA ALA A 37 1.47 -4.85 46.44
C ALA A 37 0.04 -5.10 46.96
N ALA A 38 -0.76 -5.88 46.21
CA ALA A 38 -2.06 -6.40 46.65
C ALA A 38 -2.21 -7.85 46.18
N ILE A 39 -2.57 -8.74 47.11
CA ILE A 39 -2.73 -10.18 46.90
C ILE A 39 -4.22 -10.54 46.79
N GLY A 40 -4.60 -11.27 45.74
CA GLY A 40 -5.97 -11.74 45.53
C GLY A 40 -6.01 -12.95 44.61
N ASN A 41 -6.49 -14.08 45.12
CA ASN A 41 -6.59 -15.34 44.38
C ASN A 41 -7.76 -15.31 43.37
N GLY A 42 -7.60 -15.93 42.20
CA GLY A 42 -8.68 -16.08 41.21
C GLY A 42 -8.57 -17.38 40.41
N ALA A 43 -9.56 -18.26 40.58
CA ALA A 43 -9.80 -19.47 39.77
C ALA A 43 -11.18 -20.06 40.09
N PRO A 44 -11.82 -20.84 39.20
CA PRO A 44 -11.91 -20.68 37.74
C PRO A 44 -13.39 -20.61 37.27
N ALA A 45 -13.61 -20.61 35.95
CA ALA A 45 -14.95 -20.44 35.34
C ALA A 45 -15.77 -21.75 35.23
N PRO A 46 -17.10 -21.66 35.01
CA PRO A 46 -17.94 -22.76 34.51
C PRO A 46 -18.37 -22.59 33.04
N SER A 47 -18.37 -23.69 32.29
CA SER A 47 -18.94 -23.78 30.93
C SER A 47 -20.32 -24.45 30.94
N PRO A 48 -21.22 -24.18 29.96
CA PRO A 48 -22.42 -24.97 29.72
C PRO A 48 -22.32 -25.86 28.46
N THR A 49 -22.81 -27.09 28.55
CA THR A 49 -23.04 -28.04 27.44
C THR A 49 -24.28 -28.91 27.76
N PRO A 50 -24.75 -29.79 26.85
CA PRO A 50 -25.81 -29.54 25.87
C PRO A 50 -27.16 -30.20 26.25
N SER A 51 -28.18 -30.11 25.40
CA SER A 51 -29.41 -30.93 25.52
C SER A 51 -30.06 -31.27 24.17
N THR A 52 -30.83 -32.34 24.11
CA THR A 52 -31.29 -33.03 22.88
C THR A 52 -32.81 -33.23 22.80
N ALA A 53 -33.32 -33.42 21.57
CA ALA A 53 -34.71 -33.72 21.18
C ALA A 53 -35.07 -35.23 21.36
N PRO A 54 -36.20 -35.81 20.86
CA PRO A 54 -37.39 -35.28 20.14
C PRO A 54 -38.70 -35.48 20.98
N PRO A 55 -39.88 -36.07 20.59
CA PRO A 55 -40.33 -36.87 19.43
C PRO A 55 -41.43 -36.16 18.56
N ALA A 56 -42.29 -36.93 17.87
CA ALA A 56 -43.50 -36.51 17.11
C ALA A 56 -44.69 -37.48 17.38
N PRO A 57 -45.93 -37.23 16.89
CA PRO A 57 -46.34 -37.81 15.59
C PRO A 57 -47.37 -37.00 14.75
N SER A 58 -47.74 -37.54 13.58
CA SER A 58 -48.83 -37.14 12.65
C SER A 58 -50.18 -37.84 12.99
N PRO A 59 -51.33 -37.75 12.25
CA PRO A 59 -51.57 -37.28 10.86
C PRO A 59 -52.87 -36.45 10.60
N SER A 60 -53.13 -36.05 9.33
CA SER A 60 -54.33 -36.43 8.53
C SER A 60 -54.85 -35.39 7.50
N ALA A 61 -54.72 -35.75 6.21
CA ALA A 61 -55.64 -35.60 5.06
C ALA A 61 -56.47 -34.31 4.70
N ALA A 62 -56.50 -34.06 3.37
CA ALA A 62 -57.47 -33.30 2.55
C ALA A 62 -57.53 -31.75 2.73
N ALA A 63 -57.77 -30.95 1.68
CA ALA A 63 -58.28 -31.25 0.33
C ALA A 63 -57.52 -30.51 -0.81
N THR A 64 -57.69 -30.97 -2.05
CA THR A 64 -57.13 -30.34 -3.25
C THR A 64 -57.98 -29.18 -3.75
N THR A 65 -57.35 -28.10 -4.20
CA THR A 65 -57.98 -27.06 -5.03
C THR A 65 -56.93 -26.51 -5.99
N SER A 66 -57.18 -26.63 -7.30
CA SER A 66 -56.20 -26.27 -8.33
C SER A 66 -56.17 -24.76 -8.57
N ALA A 67 -55.01 -24.13 -8.35
CA ALA A 67 -54.70 -22.77 -8.77
C ALA A 67 -53.77 -22.81 -10.01
N PRO A 68 -53.77 -21.78 -10.87
CA PRO A 68 -53.02 -21.83 -12.13
C PRO A 68 -51.50 -21.80 -11.90
N THR A 69 -50.77 -22.56 -12.73
CA THR A 69 -49.31 -22.57 -12.77
C THR A 69 -48.77 -21.18 -13.08
N ALA A 70 -48.06 -20.58 -12.12
CA ALA A 70 -47.24 -19.42 -12.40
C ALA A 70 -46.09 -19.83 -13.33
N GLU A 71 -45.85 -19.03 -14.39
CA GLU A 71 -44.72 -19.22 -15.29
C GLU A 71 -43.40 -19.10 -14.50
N PRO A 72 -42.44 -20.02 -14.65
CA PRO A 72 -41.23 -20.00 -13.84
C PRO A 72 -40.37 -18.79 -14.22
N THR A 73 -40.31 -17.80 -13.32
CA THR A 73 -39.35 -16.68 -13.43
C THR A 73 -37.96 -17.23 -13.66
N ALA A 74 -37.38 -16.90 -14.82
CA ALA A 74 -36.07 -17.42 -15.21
C ALA A 74 -35.01 -17.05 -14.16
N THR A 75 -34.37 -18.07 -13.59
CA THR A 75 -33.17 -17.89 -12.76
C THR A 75 -32.16 -17.08 -13.55
N PRO A 76 -31.59 -15.98 -13.01
CA PRO A 76 -30.55 -15.25 -13.71
C PRO A 76 -29.40 -16.22 -14.02
N THR A 77 -29.13 -16.43 -15.31
CA THR A 77 -27.96 -17.20 -15.74
C THR A 77 -26.73 -16.52 -15.14
N PRO A 78 -25.81 -17.25 -14.47
CA PRO A 78 -24.57 -16.65 -14.03
C PRO A 78 -23.85 -16.09 -15.25
N THR A 79 -23.64 -14.77 -15.28
CA THR A 79 -22.74 -14.15 -16.26
C THR A 79 -21.42 -14.91 -16.21
N PRO A 80 -20.92 -15.45 -17.33
CA PRO A 80 -19.67 -16.19 -17.30
C PRO A 80 -18.57 -15.25 -16.81
N THR A 81 -17.90 -15.62 -15.72
CA THR A 81 -16.64 -14.98 -15.31
C THR A 81 -15.74 -14.94 -16.54
N PRO A 82 -15.24 -13.77 -16.96
CA PRO A 82 -14.35 -13.71 -18.09
C PRO A 82 -13.08 -14.50 -17.73
N THR A 83 -12.87 -15.64 -18.39
CA THR A 83 -11.57 -16.32 -18.36
C THR A 83 -10.56 -15.32 -18.90
N ALA A 84 -9.74 -14.75 -18.02
CA ALA A 84 -8.78 -13.72 -18.39
C ALA A 84 -7.93 -14.19 -19.58
N PRO A 85 -7.85 -13.44 -20.69
CA PRO A 85 -7.04 -13.82 -21.82
C PRO A 85 -5.58 -13.91 -21.35
N GLY A 86 -5.00 -15.10 -21.46
CA GLY A 86 -3.74 -15.45 -20.81
C GLY A 86 -2.64 -14.44 -21.09
N ILE A 87 -2.22 -13.71 -20.05
CA ILE A 87 -1.08 -12.80 -20.12
C ILE A 87 0.20 -13.62 -20.28
N ASP A 88 1.08 -13.19 -21.19
CA ASP A 88 2.43 -13.74 -21.27
C ASP A 88 3.26 -13.16 -20.13
N LEU A 89 3.39 -13.93 -19.04
CA LEU A 89 4.19 -13.56 -17.86
C LEU A 89 5.70 -13.51 -18.13
N THR A 90 6.16 -13.83 -19.35
CA THR A 90 7.55 -13.65 -19.80
C THR A 90 7.77 -12.40 -20.65
N ALA A 91 6.70 -11.64 -20.97
CA ALA A 91 6.77 -10.48 -21.88
C ALA A 91 7.56 -9.27 -21.34
N GLN A 92 7.84 -9.19 -20.04
CA GLN A 92 8.79 -8.24 -19.46
C GLN A 92 9.70 -8.93 -18.43
N SER A 93 10.90 -8.36 -18.21
CA SER A 93 11.85 -8.88 -17.22
C SER A 93 11.35 -8.68 -15.79
N VAL A 94 11.66 -9.63 -14.90
CA VAL A 94 11.48 -9.48 -13.45
C VAL A 94 12.74 -8.97 -12.75
N ASP A 95 13.88 -8.88 -13.45
CA ASP A 95 15.19 -8.51 -12.91
C ASP A 95 15.66 -7.09 -13.33
N ASP A 96 15.29 -6.62 -14.52
CA ASP A 96 15.67 -5.29 -15.03
C ASP A 96 14.90 -4.18 -14.30
N PRO A 97 15.56 -3.24 -13.59
CA PRO A 97 14.88 -2.14 -12.90
C PRO A 97 14.12 -1.17 -13.81
N ALA A 98 14.34 -1.20 -15.13
CA ALA A 98 13.56 -0.47 -16.13
C ALA A 98 12.23 -1.14 -16.51
N SER A 99 12.01 -2.41 -16.15
CA SER A 99 10.76 -3.13 -16.39
C SER A 99 9.67 -2.71 -15.40
N THR A 100 8.40 -2.59 -15.83
CA THR A 100 7.28 -2.40 -14.88
C THR A 100 7.04 -3.64 -14.02
N TRP A 101 7.57 -4.80 -14.41
CA TRP A 101 7.41 -6.09 -13.73
C TRP A 101 8.59 -6.48 -12.84
N VAL A 102 9.59 -5.61 -12.65
CA VAL A 102 10.75 -5.89 -11.78
C VAL A 102 10.31 -6.27 -10.36
N VAL A 103 10.79 -7.40 -9.84
CA VAL A 103 10.49 -7.84 -8.47
C VAL A 103 11.70 -7.58 -7.60
N VAL A 104 11.62 -6.51 -6.81
CA VAL A 104 12.59 -6.15 -5.77
C VAL A 104 11.99 -6.58 -4.43
N ASN A 105 12.74 -7.36 -3.65
CA ASN A 105 12.35 -7.84 -2.32
C ASN A 105 13.58 -8.27 -1.50
N LYS A 106 13.40 -8.87 -0.32
CA LYS A 106 14.51 -9.24 0.58
C LYS A 106 15.54 -10.22 -0.02
N LEU A 107 15.16 -11.00 -1.03
CA LEU A 107 16.05 -11.91 -1.77
C LEU A 107 16.53 -11.35 -3.11
N ARG A 108 15.95 -10.24 -3.58
CA ARG A 108 16.16 -9.67 -4.93
C ARG A 108 16.52 -8.20 -4.82
N THR A 109 17.82 -7.93 -4.82
CA THR A 109 18.40 -6.58 -4.79
C THR A 109 18.44 -5.96 -6.20
N LEU A 110 18.48 -4.63 -6.28
CA LEU A 110 18.59 -3.89 -7.54
C LEU A 110 19.96 -4.10 -8.21
N ALA A 111 19.96 -4.15 -9.54
CA ALA A 111 21.15 -4.23 -10.38
C ALA A 111 21.10 -3.14 -11.46
N PRO A 112 21.97 -2.09 -11.41
CA PRO A 112 22.92 -1.79 -10.34
C PRO A 112 22.23 -1.39 -9.01
N VAL A 113 22.94 -1.54 -7.89
CA VAL A 113 22.35 -1.37 -6.54
C VAL A 113 21.95 0.08 -6.24
N ASP A 114 22.59 1.04 -6.90
CA ASP A 114 22.39 2.49 -6.82
C ASP A 114 21.47 3.05 -7.92
N TYR A 115 20.74 2.18 -8.64
CA TYR A 115 19.91 2.54 -9.80
C TYR A 115 19.03 3.79 -9.62
N VAL A 116 19.02 4.63 -10.67
CA VAL A 116 18.20 5.85 -10.78
C VAL A 116 17.39 5.78 -12.09
N PRO A 117 16.05 5.90 -12.05
CA PRO A 117 15.23 6.02 -13.26
C PRO A 117 15.55 7.29 -14.06
N ALA A 118 15.58 7.19 -15.39
CA ALA A 118 15.85 8.33 -16.27
C ALA A 118 14.61 9.21 -16.54
N ASP A 119 13.40 8.69 -16.28
CA ASP A 119 12.10 9.27 -16.63
C ASP A 119 11.34 9.82 -15.39
N LEU A 120 12.06 10.31 -14.39
CA LEU A 120 11.47 10.87 -13.17
C LEU A 120 10.74 12.20 -13.45
N THR A 121 9.46 12.23 -13.09
CA THR A 121 8.52 13.34 -13.30
C THR A 121 7.70 13.62 -12.03
N PHE A 122 6.85 14.65 -12.07
CA PHE A 122 5.88 14.96 -11.02
C PHE A 122 4.48 15.14 -11.62
N PRO A 123 3.52 14.23 -11.37
CA PRO A 123 2.12 14.42 -11.79
C PRO A 123 1.47 15.63 -11.11
N ASP A 124 0.44 16.19 -11.76
CA ASP A 124 -0.39 17.25 -11.17
C ASP A 124 -1.47 16.65 -10.25
N VAL A 125 -1.04 16.28 -9.03
CA VAL A 125 -1.87 15.71 -7.96
C VAL A 125 -1.54 16.37 -6.61
N PRO A 126 -2.39 16.24 -5.58
CA PRO A 126 -2.02 16.67 -4.23
C PRO A 126 -0.85 15.86 -3.67
N TYR A 127 0.02 16.54 -2.92
CA TYR A 127 1.17 15.96 -2.24
C TYR A 127 1.15 16.37 -0.76
N VAL A 128 1.54 15.45 0.12
CA VAL A 128 2.06 15.78 1.46
C VAL A 128 3.56 16.02 1.37
N ASN A 129 4.30 15.10 0.73
CA ASN A 129 5.71 15.30 0.36
C ASN A 129 5.88 15.21 -1.15
N ARG A 130 6.40 16.26 -1.78
CA ARG A 130 6.55 16.34 -3.24
C ARG A 130 7.77 15.57 -3.75
N GLN A 131 7.65 14.25 -3.85
CA GLN A 131 8.64 13.35 -4.46
C GLN A 131 8.25 13.00 -5.92
N PRO A 132 9.24 12.76 -6.81
CA PRO A 132 8.97 12.37 -8.19
C PRO A 132 8.62 10.87 -8.29
N MET A 133 8.18 10.43 -9.46
CA MET A 133 7.98 9.02 -9.82
C MET A 133 8.23 8.85 -11.32
N ARG A 134 8.25 7.61 -11.83
CA ARG A 134 8.37 7.39 -13.28
C ARG A 134 7.17 7.93 -14.05
N GLN A 135 7.36 8.24 -15.33
CA GLN A 135 6.33 8.89 -16.16
C GLN A 135 5.06 8.02 -16.25
N ALA A 136 5.17 6.72 -16.50
CA ALA A 136 3.99 5.84 -16.57
C ALA A 136 3.28 5.65 -15.20
N THR A 137 4.00 5.76 -14.08
CA THR A 137 3.38 5.79 -12.74
C THR A 137 2.63 7.10 -12.52
N ALA A 138 3.20 8.23 -12.94
CA ALA A 138 2.57 9.55 -12.88
C ALA A 138 1.28 9.60 -13.71
N ASP A 139 1.35 9.15 -14.96
CA ASP A 139 0.24 9.12 -15.91
C ASP A 139 -0.91 8.21 -15.42
N ALA A 140 -0.58 7.15 -14.67
CA ALA A 140 -1.54 6.24 -14.07
C ALA A 140 -2.16 6.77 -12.75
N LEU A 141 -1.43 7.59 -12.00
CA LEU A 141 -1.88 8.10 -10.71
C LEU A 141 -2.93 9.22 -10.84
N VAL A 142 -2.80 10.07 -11.87
CA VAL A 142 -3.76 11.14 -12.19
C VAL A 142 -5.20 10.61 -12.35
N PRO A 143 -5.50 9.60 -13.21
CA PRO A 143 -6.85 9.07 -13.34
C PRO A 143 -7.33 8.31 -12.09
N LEU A 144 -6.44 7.66 -11.34
CA LEU A 144 -6.78 7.03 -10.05
C LEU A 144 -7.31 8.08 -9.06
N PHE A 145 -6.60 9.20 -8.92
CA PHE A 145 -6.99 10.31 -8.04
C PHE A 145 -8.26 11.02 -8.54
N ALA A 146 -8.41 11.18 -9.86
CA ALA A 146 -9.62 11.74 -10.46
C ALA A 146 -10.86 10.86 -10.19
N ALA A 147 -10.73 9.53 -10.33
CA ALA A 147 -11.79 8.58 -10.06
C ALA A 147 -12.17 8.51 -8.58
N ALA A 148 -11.19 8.49 -7.66
CA ALA A 148 -11.46 8.57 -6.22
C ALA A 148 -12.32 9.80 -5.86
N ARG A 149 -12.04 10.93 -6.53
CA ARG A 149 -12.78 12.19 -6.35
C ARG A 149 -14.15 12.20 -7.01
N SER A 150 -14.31 11.68 -8.22
CA SER A 150 -15.56 11.73 -8.97
C SER A 150 -16.55 10.64 -8.61
N GLU A 151 -16.08 9.46 -8.24
CA GLU A 151 -16.92 8.28 -7.93
C GLU A 151 -17.29 8.19 -6.45
N ALA A 152 -16.41 8.66 -5.55
CA ALA A 152 -16.58 8.52 -4.10
C ALA A 152 -16.43 9.84 -3.31
N GLY A 153 -16.11 10.97 -3.96
CA GLY A 153 -15.90 12.27 -3.29
C GLY A 153 -14.59 12.38 -2.50
N LEU A 154 -13.71 11.39 -2.61
CA LEU A 154 -12.50 11.25 -1.80
C LEU A 154 -11.38 12.20 -2.27
N SER A 155 -10.42 12.47 -1.39
CA SER A 155 -9.28 13.35 -1.68
C SER A 155 -7.98 12.66 -1.28
N LEU A 156 -7.28 12.09 -2.26
CA LEU A 156 -6.00 11.41 -2.08
C LEU A 156 -4.83 12.40 -2.19
N ALA A 157 -3.70 12.05 -1.57
CA ALA A 157 -2.44 12.77 -1.65
C ALA A 157 -1.25 11.78 -1.71
N VAL A 158 -0.18 12.16 -2.41
CA VAL A 158 1.10 11.42 -2.43
C VAL A 158 1.89 11.73 -1.17
N GLN A 159 2.24 10.69 -0.42
CA GLN A 159 3.01 10.78 0.82
C GLN A 159 4.51 10.51 0.60
N SER A 160 4.86 9.57 -0.27
CA SER A 160 6.22 9.26 -0.70
C SER A 160 6.19 8.51 -2.05
N ALA A 161 7.28 8.52 -2.80
CA ALA A 161 7.36 8.00 -4.17
C ALA A 161 8.80 7.54 -4.48
N TYR A 162 9.46 8.08 -5.52
CA TYR A 162 10.86 7.76 -5.79
C TYR A 162 11.78 8.19 -4.65
N ARG A 163 12.66 7.27 -4.26
CA ARG A 163 13.62 7.42 -3.16
C ARG A 163 14.98 6.86 -3.60
N SER A 164 16.02 7.69 -3.60
CA SER A 164 17.37 7.25 -4.02
C SER A 164 17.97 6.26 -3.03
N TYR A 165 18.98 5.50 -3.48
CA TYR A 165 19.75 4.57 -2.63
C TYR A 165 20.24 5.23 -1.34
N ASP A 166 20.95 6.37 -1.43
CA ASP A 166 21.46 7.13 -0.26
C ASP A 166 20.36 7.61 0.69
N THR A 167 19.18 7.91 0.14
CA THR A 167 18.01 8.26 0.94
C THR A 167 17.48 7.03 1.68
N GLN A 168 17.47 5.85 1.04
CA GLN A 168 17.09 4.60 1.70
C GLN A 168 18.14 4.12 2.73
N VAL A 169 19.44 4.37 2.52
CA VAL A 169 20.49 4.21 3.55
C VAL A 169 20.14 5.02 4.79
N SER A 170 19.78 6.30 4.59
CA SER A 170 19.43 7.22 5.68
C SER A 170 18.13 6.82 6.40
N VAL A 171 17.09 6.41 5.66
CA VAL A 171 15.81 5.93 6.20
C VAL A 171 15.99 4.63 7.00
N TYR A 172 16.70 3.65 6.42
CA TYR A 172 16.92 2.36 7.07
C TYR A 172 17.76 2.50 8.35
N ALA A 173 18.80 3.33 8.34
CA ALA A 173 19.57 3.64 9.54
C ALA A 173 18.71 4.29 10.65
N GLY A 174 17.74 5.14 10.29
CA GLY A 174 16.75 5.69 11.23
C GLY A 174 15.85 4.63 11.86
N TRP A 175 15.41 3.64 11.07
CA TRP A 175 14.64 2.50 11.58
C TRP A 175 15.49 1.59 12.48
N VAL A 176 16.72 1.25 12.11
CA VAL A 176 17.64 0.48 12.95
C VAL A 176 17.91 1.20 14.28
N SER A 177 18.08 2.53 14.26
CA SER A 177 18.30 3.35 15.46
C SER A 177 17.07 3.47 16.38
N SER A 178 15.86 3.12 15.92
CA SER A 178 14.61 3.31 16.68
C SER A 178 13.89 2.00 17.02
N ARG A 179 14.00 0.96 16.19
CA ARG A 179 13.38 -0.36 16.37
C ARG A 179 14.39 -1.52 16.42
N GLY A 180 15.69 -1.24 16.24
CA GLY A 180 16.72 -2.28 16.08
C GLY A 180 16.65 -2.99 14.73
N GLN A 181 17.65 -3.82 14.42
CA GLN A 181 17.78 -4.51 13.14
C GLN A 181 16.51 -5.29 12.74
N ALA A 182 15.98 -6.13 13.62
CA ALA A 182 14.82 -6.97 13.32
C ALA A 182 13.52 -6.19 13.10
N GLY A 183 13.32 -5.08 13.83
CA GLY A 183 12.16 -4.20 13.61
C GLY A 183 12.33 -3.34 12.34
N ALA A 184 13.55 -2.94 12.00
CA ALA A 184 13.85 -2.28 10.74
C ALA A 184 13.63 -3.23 9.55
N ASP A 185 14.06 -4.49 9.63
CA ASP A 185 13.90 -5.50 8.58
C ASP A 185 12.46 -5.99 8.39
N ALA A 186 11.51 -5.62 9.27
CA ALA A 186 10.07 -5.87 9.13
C ALA A 186 9.32 -4.68 8.49
N THR A 187 9.62 -3.45 8.92
CA THR A 187 8.93 -2.21 8.48
C THR A 187 9.68 -1.44 7.37
N SER A 188 10.89 -1.84 6.99
CA SER A 188 11.67 -1.12 5.97
C SER A 188 12.59 -2.02 5.16
N ALA A 189 12.59 -1.80 3.85
CA ALA A 189 13.59 -2.37 2.97
C ALA A 189 15.01 -1.90 3.34
N ARG A 190 16.00 -2.78 3.18
CA ARG A 190 17.41 -2.40 3.14
C ARG A 190 17.71 -1.59 1.86
N PRO A 191 18.80 -0.81 1.81
CA PRO A 191 19.23 -0.10 0.61
C PRO A 191 19.40 -1.06 -0.58
N GLY A 192 18.95 -0.67 -1.78
CA GLY A 192 18.91 -1.55 -2.95
C GLY A 192 17.78 -2.59 -2.97
N HIS A 193 17.04 -2.79 -1.87
CA HIS A 193 15.91 -3.71 -1.78
C HIS A 193 14.53 -3.02 -1.73
N SER A 194 14.47 -1.69 -1.94
CA SER A 194 13.24 -0.90 -1.86
C SER A 194 12.62 -0.67 -3.24
N GLU A 195 11.33 -0.96 -3.40
CA GLU A 195 10.61 -0.65 -4.63
C GLU A 195 10.56 0.84 -4.95
N HIS A 196 10.62 1.73 -3.95
CA HIS A 196 10.69 3.18 -4.17
C HIS A 196 11.86 3.60 -5.06
N GLN A 197 12.98 2.88 -4.99
CA GLN A 197 14.16 3.17 -5.81
C GLN A 197 13.95 2.82 -7.30
N THR A 198 12.96 1.98 -7.63
CA THR A 198 12.56 1.75 -9.03
C THR A 198 11.75 2.91 -9.61
N GLY A 199 11.17 3.77 -8.75
CA GLY A 199 10.19 4.80 -9.16
C GLY A 199 8.82 4.26 -9.59
N TRP A 200 8.57 2.94 -9.49
CA TRP A 200 7.27 2.29 -9.74
C TRP A 200 6.35 2.23 -8.50
N ALA A 201 6.88 2.50 -7.31
CA ALA A 201 6.11 2.49 -6.05
C ALA A 201 5.76 3.90 -5.57
N VAL A 202 4.56 4.07 -5.01
CA VAL A 202 4.04 5.33 -4.47
C VAL A 202 3.17 5.07 -3.24
N ASP A 203 3.44 5.81 -2.16
CA ASP A 203 2.61 5.81 -0.95
C ASP A 203 1.48 6.82 -1.13
N VAL A 204 0.25 6.33 -1.10
CA VAL A 204 -0.96 7.16 -1.22
C VAL A 204 -1.68 7.20 0.12
N VAL A 205 -2.08 8.39 0.54
CA VAL A 205 -2.82 8.62 1.80
C VAL A 205 -4.04 9.51 1.54
N GLY A 206 -4.95 9.58 2.51
CA GLY A 206 -6.01 10.60 2.50
C GLY A 206 -5.42 11.99 2.78
N ALA A 207 -5.88 13.02 2.07
CA ALA A 207 -5.42 14.41 2.21
C ALA A 207 -5.72 15.03 3.59
N SER A 208 -6.49 14.33 4.43
CA SER A 208 -6.72 14.63 5.85
C SER A 208 -5.54 14.26 6.76
N GLY A 209 -4.62 13.40 6.30
CA GLY A 209 -3.55 12.82 7.11
C GLY A 209 -3.99 11.73 8.11
N ALA A 210 -5.28 11.36 8.13
CA ALA A 210 -5.80 10.34 9.04
C ALA A 210 -5.17 8.97 8.76
N CYS A 211 -4.56 8.35 9.79
CA CYS A 211 -3.79 7.10 9.68
C CYS A 211 -2.69 7.11 8.58
N ALA A 212 -2.16 8.26 8.16
CA ALA A 212 -1.17 8.31 7.08
C ALA A 212 0.09 7.47 7.41
N LEU A 213 0.42 6.51 6.54
CA LEU A 213 1.46 5.47 6.70
C LEU A 213 1.25 4.46 7.84
N GLU A 214 0.04 4.35 8.39
CA GLU A 214 -0.31 3.36 9.41
C GLU A 214 -1.24 2.26 8.84
N ILE A 215 -1.24 1.08 9.47
CA ILE A 215 -2.09 -0.06 9.05
C ILE A 215 -3.58 0.35 9.04
N CYS A 216 -4.01 1.18 10.00
CA CYS A 216 -5.38 1.69 10.08
C CYS A 216 -5.79 2.60 8.90
N TRP A 217 -4.88 2.93 7.97
CA TRP A 217 -5.28 3.58 6.73
C TRP A 217 -6.16 2.69 5.87
N GLY A 218 -5.96 1.37 5.90
CA GLY A 218 -6.79 0.40 5.18
C GLY A 218 -8.27 0.42 5.59
N ASP A 219 -8.57 0.89 6.81
CA ASP A 219 -9.93 1.04 7.34
C ASP A 219 -10.57 2.40 6.99
N THR A 220 -9.81 3.34 6.41
CA THR A 220 -10.34 4.64 5.97
C THR A 220 -11.12 4.51 4.66
N PRO A 221 -12.09 5.40 4.37
CA PRO A 221 -12.78 5.42 3.07
C PRO A 221 -11.81 5.51 1.88
N GLU A 222 -10.74 6.29 2.02
CA GLU A 222 -9.64 6.38 1.06
C GLU A 222 -8.92 5.05 0.86
N GLY A 223 -8.50 4.38 1.94
CA GLY A 223 -7.80 3.09 1.86
C GLY A 223 -8.67 1.96 1.32
N GLN A 224 -9.94 1.89 1.73
CA GLN A 224 -10.90 0.91 1.22
C GLN A 224 -11.19 1.12 -0.27
N TRP A 225 -11.38 2.38 -0.70
CA TRP A 225 -11.58 2.67 -2.13
C TRP A 225 -10.34 2.33 -2.95
N VAL A 226 -9.14 2.71 -2.48
CA VAL A 226 -7.88 2.42 -3.17
C VAL A 226 -7.62 0.91 -3.25
N GLY A 227 -7.78 0.16 -2.15
CA GLY A 227 -7.61 -1.29 -2.13
C GLY A 227 -8.55 -2.02 -3.11
N ALA A 228 -9.78 -1.53 -3.27
CA ALA A 228 -10.73 -2.08 -4.24
C ALA A 228 -10.42 -1.66 -5.70
N ASN A 229 -9.94 -0.43 -5.94
CA ASN A 229 -9.93 0.17 -7.29
C ASN A 229 -8.55 0.35 -7.93
N ALA A 230 -7.44 0.25 -7.20
CA ALA A 230 -6.09 0.49 -7.72
C ALA A 230 -5.74 -0.34 -8.98
N HIS A 231 -6.27 -1.57 -9.05
CA HIS A 231 -6.07 -2.49 -10.17
C HIS A 231 -6.55 -1.91 -11.53
N ARG A 232 -7.59 -1.07 -11.51
CA ARG A 232 -8.17 -0.42 -12.71
C ARG A 232 -7.18 0.51 -13.41
N PHE A 233 -6.16 0.98 -12.69
CA PHE A 233 -5.21 2.01 -13.15
C PHE A 233 -3.77 1.48 -13.31
N GLY A 234 -3.52 0.19 -13.12
CA GLY A 234 -2.18 -0.40 -13.27
C GLY A 234 -1.43 -0.66 -11.98
N PHE A 235 -2.08 -0.52 -10.81
CA PHE A 235 -1.46 -0.67 -9.49
C PHE A 235 -1.98 -1.89 -8.73
N LEU A 236 -1.16 -2.44 -7.83
CA LEU A 236 -1.60 -3.30 -6.73
C LEU A 236 -1.20 -2.68 -5.38
N VAL A 237 -1.98 -2.94 -4.33
CA VAL A 237 -1.50 -2.80 -2.94
C VAL A 237 -0.46 -3.90 -2.72
N ARG A 238 0.79 -3.53 -2.44
CA ARG A 238 1.93 -4.45 -2.54
C ARG A 238 2.08 -5.42 -1.37
N TYR A 239 1.72 -4.97 -0.17
CA TYR A 239 1.93 -5.69 1.09
C TYR A 239 0.60 -5.73 1.87
N LYS A 240 -0.09 -6.88 1.79
CA LYS A 240 -1.32 -7.18 2.52
C LYS A 240 -1.04 -7.99 3.80
N SER A 241 -1.95 -7.94 4.77
CA SER A 241 -1.83 -8.56 6.10
C SER A 241 -1.59 -10.07 6.14
N ASP A 242 -1.98 -10.79 5.10
CA ASP A 242 -1.77 -12.23 4.89
C ASP A 242 -0.56 -12.56 4.01
N THR A 243 0.02 -11.57 3.33
CA THR A 243 1.15 -11.76 2.41
C THR A 243 2.53 -11.66 3.06
N THR A 244 2.64 -11.24 4.33
CA THR A 244 3.93 -11.15 5.06
C THR A 244 4.81 -12.40 4.99
N PRO A 245 4.29 -13.66 5.05
CA PRO A 245 5.12 -14.86 4.86
C PRO A 245 5.74 -15.01 3.46
N ILE A 246 5.22 -14.28 2.47
CA ILE A 246 5.63 -14.29 1.06
C ILE A 246 6.53 -13.10 0.75
N THR A 247 6.17 -11.90 1.21
CA THR A 247 6.85 -10.64 0.89
C THR A 247 7.92 -10.24 1.90
N GLY A 248 7.79 -10.73 3.14
CA GLY A 248 8.61 -10.36 4.29
C GLY A 248 8.25 -9.04 4.98
N TYR A 249 7.30 -8.26 4.46
CA TYR A 249 6.93 -6.96 5.00
C TYR A 249 5.60 -7.00 5.75
N GLU A 250 5.45 -6.11 6.72
CA GLU A 250 4.18 -5.85 7.42
C GLU A 250 3.11 -5.31 6.44
N SER A 251 1.85 -5.18 6.88
CA SER A 251 0.79 -4.70 6.00
C SER A 251 0.91 -3.20 5.73
N GLU A 252 1.07 -2.82 4.47
CA GLU A 252 1.19 -1.41 4.03
C GLU A 252 0.07 -1.10 3.02
N PRO A 253 -1.18 -0.85 3.48
CA PRO A 253 -2.33 -0.66 2.59
C PRO A 253 -2.19 0.57 1.67
N TYR A 254 -1.28 1.49 2.01
CA TYR A 254 -0.94 2.72 1.29
C TYR A 254 0.13 2.53 0.20
N HIS A 255 0.97 1.49 0.25
CA HIS A 255 2.04 1.27 -0.73
C HIS A 255 1.46 0.67 -2.00
N LEU A 256 1.33 1.52 -3.03
CA LEU A 256 0.89 1.12 -4.36
C LEU A 256 2.08 0.85 -5.28
N ARG A 257 2.14 -0.36 -5.80
CA ARG A 257 3.13 -0.78 -6.80
C ARG A 257 2.52 -0.76 -8.19
N TYR A 258 3.09 0.05 -9.10
CA TYR A 258 2.71 0.06 -10.51
C TYR A 258 3.31 -1.13 -11.27
N VAL A 259 2.49 -1.79 -12.08
CA VAL A 259 2.88 -2.88 -13.00
C VAL A 259 2.28 -2.75 -14.40
N GLY A 260 1.33 -1.83 -14.59
CA GLY A 260 0.54 -1.67 -15.82
C GLY A 260 -0.78 -2.45 -15.78
N THR A 261 -1.81 -1.89 -16.42
CA THR A 261 -3.22 -2.33 -16.30
C THR A 261 -3.46 -3.79 -16.66
N GLN A 262 -2.68 -4.35 -17.60
CA GLN A 262 -2.82 -5.75 -17.99
C GLN A 262 -2.45 -6.72 -16.86
N LEU A 263 -1.34 -6.48 -16.15
CA LEU A 263 -0.93 -7.35 -15.04
C LEU A 263 -1.73 -7.07 -13.77
N SER A 264 -2.04 -5.80 -13.45
CA SER A 264 -2.87 -5.50 -12.27
C SER A 264 -4.30 -6.03 -12.40
N GLY A 265 -4.88 -5.97 -13.61
CA GLY A 265 -6.16 -6.62 -13.93
C GLY A 265 -6.07 -8.14 -13.79
N TYR A 266 -5.06 -8.77 -14.39
CA TYR A 266 -4.86 -10.23 -14.27
C TYR A 266 -4.69 -10.69 -12.82
N LEU A 267 -3.90 -9.98 -12.00
CA LEU A 267 -3.72 -10.25 -10.56
C LEU A 267 -5.06 -10.17 -9.81
N HIS A 268 -5.88 -9.15 -10.11
CA HIS A 268 -7.21 -8.99 -9.51
C HIS A 268 -8.17 -10.10 -9.91
N ASP A 269 -8.31 -10.36 -11.22
CA ASP A 269 -9.23 -11.36 -11.78
C ASP A 269 -8.87 -12.79 -11.38
N SER A 270 -7.58 -13.09 -11.20
CA SER A 270 -7.08 -14.41 -10.78
C SER A 270 -6.99 -14.59 -9.25
N GLY A 271 -7.17 -13.52 -8.47
CA GLY A 271 -6.97 -13.54 -7.02
C GLY A 271 -5.51 -13.79 -6.59
N ILE A 272 -4.53 -13.54 -7.46
CA ILE A 272 -3.10 -13.67 -7.12
C ILE A 272 -2.61 -12.37 -6.50
N GLU A 273 -2.14 -12.44 -5.25
CA GLU A 273 -1.99 -11.24 -4.41
C GLU A 273 -0.58 -10.64 -4.39
N THR A 274 0.43 -11.33 -4.93
CA THR A 274 1.84 -10.91 -4.85
C THR A 274 2.56 -11.11 -6.17
N LEU A 275 3.58 -10.28 -6.42
CA LEU A 275 4.44 -10.42 -7.60
C LEU A 275 5.34 -11.67 -7.48
N GLU A 276 5.71 -12.04 -6.25
CA GLU A 276 6.40 -13.30 -5.96
C GLU A 276 5.65 -14.50 -6.53
N ARG A 277 4.35 -14.64 -6.20
CA ARG A 277 3.54 -15.80 -6.62
C ARG A 277 3.13 -15.76 -8.09
N VAL A 278 2.89 -14.60 -8.69
CA VAL A 278 2.52 -14.55 -10.12
C VAL A 278 3.69 -14.94 -11.03
N PHE A 279 4.92 -14.58 -10.67
CA PHE A 279 6.13 -14.92 -11.44
C PHE A 279 6.82 -16.21 -11.00
N GLY A 280 6.22 -16.98 -10.07
CA GLY A 280 6.78 -18.25 -9.58
C GLY A 280 8.12 -18.09 -8.83
N LEU A 281 8.37 -16.91 -8.26
CA LEU A 281 9.59 -16.61 -7.51
C LEU A 281 9.51 -17.19 -6.08
N PRO A 282 10.65 -17.43 -5.42
CA PRO A 282 10.66 -17.84 -4.01
C PRO A 282 10.01 -16.80 -3.09
N ASP A 283 9.32 -17.28 -2.07
CA ASP A 283 8.90 -16.46 -0.93
C ASP A 283 10.14 -15.82 -0.28
N ALA A 284 10.04 -14.53 0.08
CA ALA A 284 11.12 -13.70 0.61
C ALA A 284 10.82 -13.16 2.03
N PRO A 285 10.48 -14.01 3.02
CA PRO A 285 10.11 -13.56 4.36
C PRO A 285 11.25 -12.82 5.09
N ASP A 286 12.50 -13.20 4.81
CA ASP A 286 13.71 -12.58 5.36
C ASP A 286 14.81 -12.48 4.30
N TYR A 287 15.88 -11.73 4.60
CA TYR A 287 17.03 -11.53 3.73
C TYR A 287 17.92 -12.78 3.66
N ALA A 288 18.66 -12.92 2.55
CA ALA A 288 19.58 -14.05 2.37
C ALA A 288 20.68 -14.05 3.46
N PRO A 289 20.97 -15.20 4.12
CA PRO A 289 21.96 -15.27 5.19
C PRO A 289 23.33 -14.72 4.80
N GLY A 290 23.86 -13.82 5.62
CA GLY A 290 25.15 -13.16 5.37
C GLY A 290 25.07 -11.85 4.57
N THR A 291 23.90 -11.45 4.06
CA THR A 291 23.70 -10.07 3.61
C THR A 291 23.79 -9.12 4.81
N THR A 292 24.80 -8.26 4.78
CA THR A 292 24.99 -7.14 5.72
C THR A 292 24.76 -5.83 4.98
N SER A 293 24.26 -4.83 5.70
CA SER A 293 23.87 -3.51 5.17
C SER A 293 25.07 -2.58 4.96
#